data_AF-D8JS59-F1
#
_entry.id   AF-D8JS59-F1
#
_cell.length_a   1.000
_cell.length_b   1.000
_cell.length_c   1.000
_cell.angle_alpha   90.00
_cell.angle_beta   90.00
_cell.angle_gamma   90.00
#
_symmetry.space_group_name_H-M   'P 1'
#
loop_
_entity.id
_entity.type
_entity.pdbx_description
1 polymer ?
#
loop_
_entity_poly.entity_id
_entity_poly.type
_entity_poly.pdbx_seq_one_letter_code
_entity_poly.pdbx_strand_id
1 'polypeptide(L)'
;MKYSLHRAPRLRQTAQSQSIDNAQAEEAADADFNAKMQLSFLESAIQDWKAQRATDNDKTEKASIDAPEADAAPKSSWRTPLSKIKPSTLAKSALALAVALVLGWAPAVRLLATTSAEAIVNARVITLRAPIEGDVTMAAAATDIGSTFHNNEEILTIRNRRADYSHLDSLRRERDQLGTAISALEAKKQLLEQNLVELSEQQENFRVGRITQLDQRIREIDADLAATEAQHDMALQTLTRASALRKTDAVSQAYLDKALQDERVTKNTIQSLTERRKGSMVELEAARKFIFIGDSYNDTPQSAQRKMEVALELADVRARLEGSKAELAVLMTRIDAETRRNEELSSASIRSTVNGRVWEILTAPGEHVNAGQDLMRLLDCGSAMVTASVSETTYQKLRIGQNATFQPRGGGKELNGRIVGLNGLAAVSSNSAIQQSMLAREPYHVTLSFPGLSEGAECQIGRSGLVKFDTSSPGAVASAD
;
A
#
# COMPACT_ATOMS: atom_id res chain seq x y z
N MET A 1 -0.85 67.52 -22.71
CA MET A 1 -0.55 67.39 -21.26
C MET A 1 -0.05 65.97 -21.05
N LYS A 2 1.24 65.59 -20.99
CA LYS A 2 2.47 66.12 -20.37
C LYS A 2 2.39 66.27 -18.85
N TYR A 3 2.94 65.27 -18.14
CA TYR A 3 3.87 65.25 -16.99
C TYR A 3 3.98 63.75 -16.62
N SER A 4 5.05 62.96 -16.78
CA SER A 4 6.52 63.05 -16.64
C SER A 4 7.03 63.38 -15.25
N LEU A 5 7.69 62.40 -14.61
CA LEU A 5 9.01 62.44 -13.92
C LEU A 5 9.23 61.02 -13.32
N HIS A 6 10.09 60.18 -13.91
CA HIS A 6 11.53 59.97 -13.59
C HIS A 6 11.78 59.29 -12.23
N ARG A 7 12.78 58.43 -11.96
CA ARG A 7 13.80 57.61 -12.68
C ARG A 7 14.70 57.06 -11.54
N ALA A 8 14.58 55.78 -11.15
CA ALA A 8 15.63 54.72 -11.18
C ALA A 8 16.78 54.84 -10.14
N PRO A 9 17.71 53.86 -9.92
CA PRO A 9 17.80 52.47 -10.39
C PRO A 9 18.34 51.44 -9.33
N ARG A 10 18.68 50.21 -9.81
CA ARG A 10 19.71 49.24 -9.31
C ARG A 10 19.27 48.28 -8.18
N LEU A 11 19.50 46.95 -8.22
CA LEU A 11 20.52 46.11 -8.87
C LEU A 11 19.98 44.71 -9.27
N ARG A 12 20.56 44.16 -10.34
CA ARG A 12 20.56 42.72 -10.68
C ARG A 12 21.35 41.94 -9.63
N GLN A 13 20.86 40.77 -9.24
CA GLN A 13 21.72 39.61 -9.00
C GLN A 13 20.96 38.30 -9.20
N THR A 14 21.51 37.50 -10.10
CA THR A 14 21.26 36.07 -10.34
C THR A 14 21.79 35.25 -9.18
N ALA A 15 21.02 34.28 -8.67
CA ALA A 15 21.56 33.17 -7.88
C ALA A 15 20.61 31.96 -7.96
N GLN A 16 20.93 31.06 -8.89
CA GLN A 16 20.59 29.64 -8.76
C GLN A 16 21.63 28.97 -7.86
N SER A 17 21.17 27.96 -7.12
CA SER A 17 21.91 26.85 -6.50
C SER A 17 23.02 27.18 -5.48
N GLN A 18 22.67 27.10 -4.19
CA GLN A 18 23.56 26.70 -3.10
C GLN A 18 22.72 26.45 -1.83
N SER A 19 22.26 25.21 -1.63
CA SER A 19 21.55 24.83 -0.39
C SER A 19 21.89 23.41 0.08
N ILE A 20 23.13 22.95 -0.16
CA ILE A 20 23.59 21.64 0.34
C ILE A 20 24.82 21.74 1.28
N ASP A 21 25.54 22.87 1.33
CA ASP A 21 26.79 22.93 2.12
C ASP A 21 26.70 23.57 3.53
N ASN A 22 25.53 24.08 3.96
CA ASN A 22 25.40 24.70 5.29
C ASN A 22 24.99 23.74 6.43
N ALA A 23 24.61 22.49 6.12
CA ALA A 23 24.25 21.53 7.16
C ALA A 23 25.46 20.84 7.82
N GLN A 24 26.65 20.89 7.17
CA GLN A 24 27.86 20.22 7.67
C GLN A 24 28.83 21.14 8.42
N ALA A 25 28.58 22.45 8.47
CA ALA A 25 29.42 23.41 9.18
C ALA A 25 28.96 23.70 10.62
N GLU A 26 27.65 23.57 10.92
CA GLU A 26 27.13 23.72 12.29
C GLU A 26 27.43 22.48 13.17
N GLU A 27 27.51 21.29 12.58
CA GLU A 27 27.75 20.04 13.33
C GLU A 27 29.22 19.88 13.78
N ALA A 28 30.16 20.57 13.12
CA ALA A 28 31.58 20.52 13.49
C ALA A 28 31.96 21.51 14.61
N ALA A 29 31.20 22.59 14.81
CA ALA A 29 31.48 23.59 15.84
C ALA A 29 31.00 23.17 17.24
N ASP A 30 29.87 22.45 17.31
CA ASP A 30 29.32 21.95 18.59
C ASP A 30 30.08 20.73 19.14
N ALA A 31 30.75 19.97 18.27
CA ALA A 31 31.57 18.82 18.68
C ALA A 31 32.90 19.25 19.35
N ASP A 32 33.55 20.31 18.87
CA ASP A 32 34.87 20.73 19.38
C ASP A 32 34.79 21.49 20.72
N PHE A 33 33.61 22.03 21.08
CA PHE A 33 33.37 22.67 22.38
C PHE A 33 33.16 21.63 23.51
N ASN A 34 32.61 20.45 23.21
CA ASN A 34 32.25 19.44 24.22
C ASN A 34 33.47 18.58 24.64
N ALA A 35 34.37 18.26 23.72
CA ALA A 35 35.56 17.45 24.00
C ALA A 35 36.57 18.16 24.93
N LYS A 36 36.77 19.48 24.76
CA LYS A 36 37.67 20.28 25.61
C LYS A 36 37.14 20.43 27.03
N MET A 37 35.81 20.54 27.20
CA MET A 37 35.16 20.56 28.52
C MET A 37 35.34 19.22 29.26
N GLN A 38 35.16 18.09 28.57
CA GLN A 38 35.33 16.76 29.16
C GLN A 38 36.77 16.46 29.60
N LEU A 39 37.77 16.94 28.85
CA LEU A 39 39.19 16.82 29.21
C LEU A 39 39.55 17.67 30.45
N SER A 40 39.03 18.89 30.55
CA SER A 40 39.29 19.76 31.71
C SER A 40 38.68 19.22 33.02
N PHE A 41 37.54 18.51 32.92
CA PHE A 41 36.88 17.87 34.06
C PHE A 41 37.62 16.60 34.53
N LEU A 42 38.19 15.83 33.60
CA LEU A 42 39.01 14.66 33.94
C LEU A 42 40.34 15.08 34.59
N GLU A 43 40.96 16.17 34.13
CA GLU A 43 42.19 16.71 34.72
C GLU A 43 41.98 17.20 36.17
N SER A 44 40.85 17.87 36.45
CA SER A 44 40.52 18.34 37.81
C SER A 44 40.16 17.19 38.75
N ALA A 45 39.43 16.18 38.28
CA ALA A 45 39.10 14.99 39.08
C ALA A 45 40.35 14.18 39.48
N ILE A 46 41.37 14.14 38.62
CA ILE A 46 42.65 13.47 38.91
C ILE A 46 43.50 14.28 39.91
N GLN A 47 43.43 15.61 39.88
CA GLN A 47 44.10 16.48 40.85
C GLN A 47 43.46 16.38 42.25
N ASP A 48 42.12 16.38 42.34
CA ASP A 48 41.40 16.21 43.62
C ASP A 48 41.65 14.82 44.24
N TRP A 49 41.72 13.78 43.42
CA TRP A 49 42.06 12.43 43.89
C TRP A 49 43.51 12.33 44.41
N LYS A 50 44.45 13.06 43.80
CA LYS A 50 45.84 13.14 44.31
C LYS A 50 45.94 13.97 45.60
N ALA A 51 45.15 15.03 45.75
CA ALA A 51 45.11 15.84 46.96
C ALA A 51 44.54 15.06 48.16
N GLN A 52 43.51 14.25 47.96
CA GLN A 52 42.92 13.40 49.02
C GLN A 52 43.85 12.28 49.49
N ARG A 53 44.70 11.74 48.61
CA ARG A 53 45.71 10.73 49.00
C ARG A 53 46.90 11.30 49.76
N ALA A 54 47.21 12.59 49.60
CA ALA A 54 48.26 13.25 50.35
C ALA A 54 47.83 13.55 51.81
N THR A 55 46.53 13.71 52.07
CA THR A 55 45.99 14.02 53.41
C THR A 55 45.75 12.80 54.30
N ASP A 56 45.68 11.59 53.73
CA ASP A 56 45.45 10.34 54.48
C ASP A 56 46.75 9.71 55.03
N ASN A 57 47.91 10.06 54.46
CA ASN A 57 49.22 9.54 54.87
C ASN A 57 49.88 10.31 56.04
N ASP A 58 49.26 11.39 56.55
CA ASP A 58 49.84 12.27 57.58
C ASP A 58 49.16 12.12 58.97
N LYS A 59 48.26 11.14 59.14
CA LYS A 59 47.49 10.93 60.40
C LYS A 59 47.75 9.61 61.12
N THR A 60 48.87 8.93 60.84
CA THR A 60 49.29 7.72 61.57
C THR A 60 50.66 7.88 62.20
N GLU A 61 50.86 8.91 63.02
CA GLU A 61 51.91 8.89 64.03
C GLU A 61 51.54 9.75 65.25
N LYS A 62 51.64 9.16 66.44
CA LYS A 62 51.42 9.71 67.80
C LYS A 62 49.99 9.65 68.36
N ALA A 63 49.72 8.58 69.11
CA ALA A 63 49.29 8.71 70.51
C ALA A 63 49.40 7.35 71.22
N SER A 64 50.33 7.29 72.15
CA SER A 64 50.70 6.18 73.02
C SER A 64 49.89 6.19 74.32
N ILE A 65 49.56 4.97 74.78
CA ILE A 65 49.55 4.48 76.18
C ILE A 65 48.55 5.15 77.15
N ASP A 66 47.56 4.37 77.60
CA ASP A 66 47.32 4.13 79.03
C ASP A 66 46.56 2.80 79.23
N ALA A 67 47.09 1.97 80.14
CA ALA A 67 46.55 0.68 80.55
C ALA A 67 45.80 0.82 81.90
N PRO A 68 44.89 -0.10 82.22
CA PRO A 68 45.12 -0.87 83.45
C PRO A 68 44.83 -2.36 83.34
N GLU A 69 45.75 -3.10 83.96
CA GLU A 69 45.64 -4.34 84.74
C GLU A 69 44.62 -5.43 84.33
N ALA A 70 45.21 -6.55 83.91
CA ALA A 70 44.58 -7.85 83.74
C ALA A 70 44.47 -8.57 85.10
N ASP A 71 43.23 -8.91 85.49
CA ASP A 71 42.96 -9.90 86.52
C ASP A 71 42.78 -11.29 85.92
N ALA A 72 43.38 -12.26 86.62
CA ALA A 72 43.66 -13.59 86.17
C ALA A 72 42.43 -14.52 86.04
N ALA A 73 42.44 -15.33 84.99
CA ALA A 73 41.52 -16.46 84.80
C ALA A 73 41.78 -17.62 85.80
N PRO A 74 40.74 -18.27 86.35
CA PRO A 74 40.91 -19.52 87.09
C PRO A 74 40.94 -20.74 86.15
N LYS A 75 41.91 -21.61 86.41
CA LYS A 75 42.19 -22.86 85.70
C LYS A 75 41.10 -23.91 85.95
N SER A 76 40.51 -24.46 84.88
CA SER A 76 39.66 -25.65 84.95
C SER A 76 40.53 -26.91 85.01
N SER A 77 40.71 -27.45 86.21
CA SER A 77 41.08 -28.86 86.39
C SER A 77 39.87 -29.73 86.14
N TRP A 78 39.98 -30.75 85.28
CA TRP A 78 39.46 -32.12 85.46
C TRP A 78 40.10 -33.00 84.37
N ARG A 79 41.22 -33.64 84.73
CA ARG A 79 41.77 -34.77 83.99
C ARG A 79 41.27 -36.04 84.69
N THR A 80 40.47 -36.84 83.99
CA THR A 80 40.17 -38.24 84.36
C THR A 80 41.02 -39.18 83.51
N PRO A 81 41.50 -40.31 84.08
CA PRO A 81 42.46 -41.18 83.40
C PRO A 81 41.75 -42.16 82.43
N LEU A 82 42.08 -42.05 81.14
CA LEU A 82 41.77 -43.05 80.13
C LEU A 82 42.81 -44.18 80.20
N SER A 83 42.49 -45.25 80.93
CA SER A 83 43.18 -46.53 80.75
C SER A 83 42.19 -47.67 80.66
N LYS A 84 42.23 -48.38 79.52
CA LYS A 84 41.54 -49.62 79.11
C LYS A 84 40.23 -49.44 78.34
N ILE A 85 40.33 -49.21 77.02
CA ILE A 85 39.23 -49.39 76.06
C ILE A 85 39.58 -50.55 75.13
N LYS A 86 38.69 -51.55 75.05
CA LYS A 86 38.82 -52.77 74.23
C LYS A 86 38.36 -52.50 72.77
N PRO A 87 38.99 -53.11 71.74
CA PRO A 87 38.80 -52.74 70.32
C PRO A 87 37.40 -53.04 69.73
N SER A 88 36.54 -53.79 70.43
CA SER A 88 35.17 -54.08 69.98
C SER A 88 34.17 -52.92 70.18
N THR A 89 34.57 -51.86 70.89
CA THR A 89 33.72 -50.67 71.11
C THR A 89 33.89 -49.60 70.01
N LEU A 90 35.05 -49.55 69.33
CA LEU A 90 35.29 -48.62 68.23
C LEU A 90 34.46 -48.97 66.97
N ALA A 91 34.39 -50.26 66.61
CA ALA A 91 33.61 -50.70 65.44
C ALA A 91 32.10 -50.44 65.60
N LYS A 92 31.55 -50.62 66.80
CA LYS A 92 30.14 -50.35 67.10
C LYS A 92 29.85 -48.84 67.10
N SER A 93 30.77 -48.01 67.59
CA SER A 93 30.63 -46.55 67.53
C SER A 93 30.72 -46.01 66.10
N ALA A 94 31.57 -46.58 65.24
CA ALA A 94 31.68 -46.19 63.83
C ALA A 94 30.42 -46.57 63.02
N LEU A 95 29.84 -47.75 63.27
CA LEU A 95 28.59 -48.16 62.63
C LEU A 95 27.40 -47.30 63.09
N ALA A 96 27.32 -47.00 64.40
CA ALA A 96 26.29 -46.11 64.94
C ALA A 96 26.40 -44.69 64.38
N LEU A 97 27.63 -44.17 64.20
CA LEU A 97 27.88 -42.86 63.62
C LEU A 97 27.57 -42.82 62.11
N ALA A 98 27.85 -43.91 61.38
CA ALA A 98 27.48 -44.05 59.97
C ALA A 98 25.96 -44.12 59.78
N VAL A 99 25.25 -44.86 60.64
CA VAL A 99 23.78 -44.94 60.63
C VAL A 99 23.16 -43.60 61.01
N ALA A 100 23.71 -42.89 62.00
CA ALA A 100 23.27 -41.54 62.35
C ALA A 100 23.53 -40.52 61.23
N LEU A 101 24.65 -40.64 60.51
CA LEU A 101 24.92 -39.83 59.33
C LEU A 101 23.92 -40.13 58.20
N VAL A 102 23.66 -41.39 57.87
CA VAL A 102 22.73 -41.73 56.78
C VAL A 102 21.28 -41.36 57.13
N LEU A 103 20.83 -41.68 58.35
CA LEU A 103 19.47 -41.37 58.80
C LEU A 103 19.26 -39.89 59.14
N GLY A 104 20.29 -39.15 59.53
CA GLY A 104 20.22 -37.71 59.78
C GLY A 104 20.41 -36.87 58.53
N TRP A 105 21.34 -37.24 57.64
CA TRP A 105 21.70 -36.46 56.46
C TRP A 105 20.66 -36.58 55.34
N ALA A 106 20.08 -37.76 55.12
CA ALA A 106 19.07 -37.96 54.07
C ALA A 106 17.80 -37.09 54.25
N PRO A 107 17.16 -37.02 55.44
CA PRO A 107 16.04 -36.11 55.66
C PRO A 107 16.49 -34.63 55.73
N ALA A 108 17.68 -34.33 56.26
CA ALA A 108 18.18 -32.95 56.30
C ALA A 108 18.40 -32.37 54.88
N VAL A 109 18.94 -33.15 53.94
CA VAL A 109 19.12 -32.73 52.55
C VAL A 109 17.77 -32.52 51.84
N ARG A 110 16.76 -33.34 52.11
CA ARG A 110 15.41 -33.13 51.54
C ARG A 110 14.70 -31.90 52.08
N LEU A 111 14.86 -31.58 53.37
CA LEU A 111 14.32 -30.37 53.98
C LEU A 111 15.03 -29.10 53.48
N LEU A 112 16.32 -29.19 53.15
CA LEU A 112 17.10 -28.09 52.59
C LEU A 112 16.89 -27.87 51.08
N ALA A 113 16.29 -28.82 50.37
CA ALA A 113 16.16 -28.81 48.91
C ALA A 113 14.86 -28.19 48.37
N THR A 114 13.91 -27.80 49.23
CA THR A 114 12.63 -27.22 48.82
C THR A 114 12.45 -25.82 49.40
N THR A 115 12.73 -24.81 48.60
CA THR A 115 12.39 -23.42 48.92
C THR A 115 10.98 -23.15 48.44
N SER A 116 10.10 -22.66 49.32
CA SER A 116 8.76 -22.20 48.97
C SER A 116 8.73 -20.68 48.83
N ALA A 117 8.01 -20.19 47.84
CA ALA A 117 7.86 -18.76 47.56
C ALA A 117 6.40 -18.39 47.34
N GLU A 118 6.02 -17.17 47.73
CA GLU A 118 4.71 -16.63 47.41
C GLU A 118 4.63 -16.33 45.90
N ALA A 119 3.51 -16.69 45.28
CA ALA A 119 3.33 -16.51 43.86
C ALA A 119 1.90 -16.14 43.48
N ILE A 120 1.76 -15.43 42.37
CA ILE A 120 0.48 -14.95 41.83
C ILE A 120 0.34 -15.42 40.39
N VAL A 121 -0.83 -15.92 40.03
CA VAL A 121 -1.20 -16.22 38.64
C VAL A 121 -1.44 -14.90 37.91
N ASN A 122 -0.62 -14.64 36.90
CA ASN A 122 -0.68 -13.48 36.01
C ASN A 122 -0.94 -13.93 34.57
N ALA A 123 -1.24 -13.00 33.66
CA ALA A 123 -1.28 -13.28 32.24
C ALA A 123 -0.89 -12.03 31.43
N ARG A 124 -0.74 -12.20 30.11
CA ARG A 124 -0.44 -11.07 29.23
C ARG A 124 -1.68 -10.20 29.06
N VAL A 125 -1.46 -8.89 29.14
CA VAL A 125 -2.47 -7.87 28.83
C VAL A 125 -2.21 -7.33 27.43
N ILE A 126 -3.20 -7.44 26.56
CA ILE A 126 -3.17 -6.95 25.18
C ILE A 126 -4.00 -5.69 25.11
N THR A 127 -3.43 -4.60 24.59
CA THR A 127 -4.15 -3.34 24.42
C THR A 127 -4.70 -3.29 23.00
N LEU A 128 -6.02 -3.18 22.89
CA LEU A 128 -6.69 -2.93 21.62
C LEU A 128 -6.64 -1.43 21.31
N ARG A 129 -6.21 -1.11 20.10
CA ARG A 129 -6.07 0.26 19.61
C ARG A 129 -6.99 0.52 18.43
N ALA A 130 -7.43 1.76 18.30
CA ALA A 130 -8.23 2.21 17.16
C ALA A 130 -7.38 2.21 15.87
N PRO A 131 -7.73 1.42 14.84
CA PRO A 131 -7.04 1.50 13.54
C PRO A 131 -7.41 2.77 12.76
N ILE A 132 -8.59 3.34 13.02
CA ILE A 132 -9.12 4.56 12.39
C ILE A 132 -9.72 5.47 13.45
N GLU A 133 -9.86 6.76 13.13
CA GLU A 133 -10.65 7.69 13.93
C GLU A 133 -12.15 7.49 13.70
N GLY A 134 -13.00 7.80 14.69
CA GLY A 134 -14.44 7.73 14.53
C GLY A 134 -15.21 7.48 15.82
N ASP A 135 -16.51 7.24 15.69
CA ASP A 135 -17.39 6.98 16.80
C ASP A 135 -17.44 5.48 17.11
N VAL A 136 -17.25 5.11 18.37
CA VAL A 136 -17.20 3.72 18.81
C VAL A 136 -18.59 3.15 19.04
N THR A 137 -18.86 1.99 18.45
CA THR A 137 -20.03 1.15 18.73
C THR A 137 -19.56 -0.17 19.31
N MET A 138 -20.05 -0.54 20.49
CA MET A 138 -19.64 -1.77 21.17
C MET A 138 -20.72 -2.85 21.02
N ALA A 139 -20.31 -4.10 20.87
CA ALA A 139 -21.23 -5.22 20.98
C ALA A 139 -21.72 -5.33 22.43
N ALA A 140 -22.99 -5.70 22.66
CA ALA A 140 -23.58 -5.71 24.00
C ALA A 140 -22.82 -6.57 25.02
N ALA A 141 -22.18 -7.66 24.57
CA ALA A 141 -21.33 -8.54 25.40
C ALA A 141 -19.97 -7.92 25.77
N ALA A 142 -19.57 -6.83 25.11
CA ALA A 142 -18.27 -6.18 25.29
C ALA A 142 -18.26 -5.00 26.27
N THR A 143 -19.40 -4.72 26.90
CA THR A 143 -19.62 -3.48 27.66
C THR A 143 -19.18 -3.56 29.13
N ASP A 144 -18.95 -4.77 29.66
CA ASP A 144 -18.69 -5.00 31.09
C ASP A 144 -17.27 -5.53 31.35
N ILE A 145 -16.64 -5.02 32.41
CA ILE A 145 -15.35 -5.53 32.88
C ILE A 145 -15.52 -6.99 33.34
N GLY A 146 -14.62 -7.86 32.87
CA GLY A 146 -14.63 -9.28 33.20
C GLY A 146 -15.45 -10.16 32.25
N SER A 147 -16.16 -9.59 31.27
CA SER A 147 -16.82 -10.39 30.22
C SER A 147 -15.81 -11.20 29.42
N THR A 148 -16.21 -12.39 28.96
CA THR A 148 -15.35 -13.33 28.23
C THR A 148 -15.48 -13.15 26.73
N PHE A 149 -14.37 -13.32 26.00
CA PHE A 149 -14.33 -13.30 24.54
C PHE A 149 -13.60 -14.50 24.00
N HIS A 150 -14.03 -14.92 22.82
CA HIS A 150 -13.36 -15.94 22.04
C HIS A 150 -12.52 -15.29 20.94
N ASN A 151 -11.54 -16.04 20.46
CA ASN A 151 -10.77 -15.68 19.29
C ASN A 151 -11.72 -15.39 18.10
N ASN A 152 -11.45 -14.31 17.37
CA ASN A 152 -12.21 -13.80 16.24
C ASN A 152 -13.64 -13.28 16.55
N GLU A 153 -14.00 -13.18 17.84
CA GLU A 153 -15.23 -12.53 18.28
C GLU A 153 -15.15 -11.01 18.08
N GLU A 154 -16.23 -10.41 17.57
CA GLU A 154 -16.30 -8.97 17.34
C GLU A 154 -16.56 -8.23 18.66
N ILE A 155 -15.69 -7.28 18.97
CA ILE A 155 -15.72 -6.56 20.25
C ILE A 155 -16.37 -5.20 20.05
N LEU A 156 -15.84 -4.43 19.10
CA LEU A 156 -16.31 -3.08 18.80
C LEU A 156 -16.12 -2.77 17.32
N THR A 157 -16.94 -1.86 16.83
CA THR A 157 -16.87 -1.32 15.48
C THR A 157 -16.74 0.20 15.57
N ILE A 158 -15.75 0.75 14.88
CA ILE A 158 -15.50 2.19 14.77
C ILE A 158 -16.09 2.64 13.45
N ARG A 159 -16.86 3.74 13.46
CA ARG A 159 -17.41 4.35 12.25
C ARG A 159 -16.95 5.80 12.12
N ASN A 160 -16.24 6.11 11.05
CA ASN A 160 -15.88 7.47 10.71
C ASN A 160 -16.97 8.12 9.84
N ARG A 161 -17.93 8.81 10.48
CA ARG A 161 -18.98 9.55 9.76
C ARG A 161 -18.46 10.76 9.00
N ARG A 162 -17.23 11.19 9.25
CA ARG A 162 -16.57 12.36 8.65
C ARG A 162 -15.48 11.98 7.65
N ALA A 163 -15.39 10.69 7.26
CA ALA A 163 -14.46 10.25 6.24
C ALA A 163 -14.64 11.08 4.95
N ASP A 164 -13.53 11.46 4.33
CA ASP A 164 -13.55 12.31 3.14
C ASP A 164 -13.90 11.48 1.89
N TYR A 165 -15.07 11.74 1.32
CA TYR A 165 -15.54 11.14 0.07
C TYR A 165 -15.38 12.08 -1.14
N SER A 166 -14.82 13.28 -0.96
CA SER A 166 -14.76 14.30 -2.01
C SER A 166 -14.02 13.83 -3.26
N HIS A 167 -12.93 13.09 -3.09
CA HIS A 167 -12.17 12.53 -4.20
C HIS A 167 -12.96 11.44 -4.94
N LEU A 168 -13.55 10.48 -4.22
CA LEU A 168 -14.39 9.43 -4.81
C LEU A 168 -15.58 10.02 -5.58
N ASP A 169 -16.24 11.04 -5.01
CA ASP A 169 -17.35 11.73 -5.66
C ASP A 169 -16.90 12.51 -6.89
N SER A 170 -15.69 13.07 -6.89
CA SER A 170 -15.11 13.71 -8.07
C SER A 170 -14.88 12.73 -9.21
N LEU A 171 -14.32 11.55 -8.92
CA LEU A 171 -14.10 10.49 -9.91
C LEU A 171 -15.43 9.94 -10.46
N ARG A 172 -16.45 9.82 -9.60
CA ARG A 172 -17.80 9.40 -10.02
C ARG A 172 -18.46 10.43 -10.95
N ARG A 173 -18.34 11.72 -10.64
CA ARG A 173 -18.82 12.79 -11.54
C ARG A 173 -18.10 12.77 -12.88
N GLU A 174 -16.78 12.57 -12.87
CA GLU A 174 -15.97 12.44 -14.08
C GLU A 174 -16.42 11.23 -14.93
N ARG A 175 -16.68 10.08 -14.29
CA ARG A 175 -17.23 8.90 -14.96
C ARG A 175 -18.59 9.20 -15.62
N ASP A 176 -19.47 9.90 -14.93
CA ASP A 176 -20.81 10.21 -15.45
C ASP A 176 -20.75 11.20 -16.62
N GLN A 177 -19.84 12.19 -16.55
CA GLN A 177 -19.55 13.10 -17.65
C GLN A 177 -19.00 12.36 -18.86
N LEU A 178 -18.02 11.48 -18.65
CA LEU A 178 -17.42 10.67 -19.70
C LEU A 178 -18.43 9.68 -20.31
N GLY A 179 -19.29 9.08 -19.49
CA GLY A 179 -20.40 8.24 -19.95
C GLY A 179 -21.36 8.99 -20.85
N THR A 180 -21.73 10.23 -20.47
CA THR A 180 -22.56 11.11 -21.30
C THR A 180 -21.88 11.45 -22.64
N ALA A 181 -20.57 11.73 -22.61
CA ALA A 181 -19.79 12.00 -23.81
C ALA A 181 -19.71 10.78 -24.75
N ILE A 182 -19.52 9.57 -24.20
CA ILE A 182 -19.54 8.31 -24.95
C ILE A 182 -20.88 8.11 -25.65
N SER A 183 -22.00 8.26 -24.93
CA SER A 183 -23.34 8.14 -25.53
C SER A 183 -23.58 9.17 -26.64
N ALA A 184 -23.11 10.40 -26.48
CA ALA A 184 -23.20 11.42 -27.52
C ALA A 184 -22.35 11.08 -28.76
N LEU A 185 -21.14 10.55 -28.56
CA LEU A 185 -20.28 10.09 -29.65
C LEU A 185 -20.88 8.88 -30.38
N GLU A 186 -21.53 7.96 -29.67
CA GLU A 186 -22.23 6.81 -30.28
C GLU A 186 -23.41 7.25 -31.14
N ALA A 187 -24.25 8.16 -30.64
CA ALA A 187 -25.34 8.75 -31.43
C ALA A 187 -24.81 9.48 -32.67
N LYS A 188 -23.73 10.26 -32.52
CA LYS A 188 -23.10 10.97 -33.65
C LYS A 188 -22.53 10.00 -34.68
N LYS A 189 -21.86 8.93 -34.25
CA LYS A 189 -21.35 7.86 -35.12
C LYS A 189 -22.48 7.26 -35.95
N GLN A 190 -23.60 6.90 -35.30
CA GLN A 190 -24.75 6.30 -35.98
C GLN A 190 -25.34 7.25 -37.03
N LEU A 191 -25.47 8.54 -36.71
CA LEU A 191 -25.93 9.55 -37.65
C LEU A 191 -25.00 9.68 -38.87
N LEU A 192 -23.68 9.75 -38.66
CA LEU A 192 -22.71 9.86 -39.74
C LEU A 192 -22.69 8.61 -40.62
N GLU A 193 -22.87 7.41 -40.04
CA GLU A 193 -23.00 6.16 -40.79
C GLU A 193 -24.24 6.16 -41.69
N GLN A 194 -25.38 6.66 -41.20
CA GLN A 194 -26.59 6.83 -42.01
C GLN A 194 -26.37 7.83 -43.15
N ASN A 195 -25.75 8.98 -42.86
CA ASN A 195 -25.43 9.98 -43.88
C ASN A 195 -24.50 9.42 -44.97
N LEU A 196 -23.54 8.55 -44.64
CA LEU A 196 -22.69 7.91 -45.64
C LEU A 196 -23.45 6.99 -46.57
N VAL A 197 -24.46 6.28 -46.06
CA VAL A 197 -25.34 5.43 -46.89
C VAL A 197 -26.12 6.30 -47.86
N GLU A 198 -26.77 7.35 -47.37
CA GLU A 198 -27.55 8.27 -48.20
C GLU A 198 -26.68 8.95 -49.27
N LEU A 199 -25.52 9.48 -48.89
CA LEU A 199 -24.59 10.11 -49.84
C LEU A 199 -24.06 9.12 -50.89
N SER A 200 -23.91 7.85 -50.52
CA SER A 200 -23.52 6.79 -51.47
C SER A 200 -24.62 6.50 -52.48
N GLU A 201 -25.88 6.47 -52.04
CA GLU A 201 -27.04 6.30 -52.92
C GLU A 201 -27.19 7.51 -53.86
N GLN A 202 -27.07 8.74 -53.34
CA GLN A 202 -27.11 9.96 -54.16
C GLN A 202 -26.00 9.97 -55.21
N GLN A 203 -24.78 9.57 -54.85
CA GLN A 203 -23.66 9.48 -55.77
C GLN A 203 -23.94 8.48 -56.91
N GLU A 204 -24.54 7.33 -56.59
CA GLU A 204 -24.88 6.31 -57.58
C GLU A 204 -26.02 6.77 -58.50
N ASN A 205 -27.07 7.37 -57.94
CA ASN A 205 -28.17 7.94 -58.71
C ASN A 205 -27.67 9.03 -59.69
N PHE A 206 -26.75 9.89 -59.24
CA PHE A 206 -26.10 10.86 -60.12
C PHE A 206 -25.32 10.19 -61.26
N ARG A 207 -24.53 9.15 -60.94
CA ARG A 207 -23.74 8.39 -61.94
C ARG A 207 -24.64 7.75 -63.00
N VAL A 208 -25.69 7.06 -62.58
CA VAL A 208 -26.65 6.42 -63.49
C VAL A 208 -27.38 7.46 -64.34
N GLY A 209 -27.81 8.57 -63.73
CA GLY A 209 -28.42 9.69 -64.46
C GLY A 209 -27.48 10.29 -65.51
N ARG A 210 -26.21 10.51 -65.16
CA ARG A 210 -25.21 11.05 -66.08
C ARG A 210 -24.88 10.10 -67.24
N ILE A 211 -24.76 8.81 -66.96
CA ILE A 211 -24.58 7.77 -67.99
C ILE A 211 -25.76 7.79 -68.96
N THR A 212 -26.98 7.86 -68.44
CA THR A 212 -28.19 7.90 -69.26
C THR A 212 -28.23 9.17 -70.13
N GLN A 213 -27.89 10.33 -69.56
CA GLN A 213 -27.81 11.59 -70.30
C GLN A 213 -26.79 11.53 -71.45
N LEU A 214 -25.58 11.00 -71.19
CA LEU A 214 -24.52 10.88 -72.20
C LEU A 214 -24.90 9.88 -73.29
N ASP A 215 -25.54 8.78 -72.93
CA ASP A 215 -26.04 7.78 -73.88
C ASP A 215 -27.09 8.39 -74.83
N GLN A 216 -28.04 9.18 -74.31
CA GLN A 216 -29.01 9.90 -75.15
C GLN A 216 -28.34 10.93 -76.06
N ARG A 217 -27.34 11.66 -75.57
CA ARG A 217 -26.60 12.63 -76.37
C ARG A 217 -25.81 11.98 -77.51
N ILE A 218 -25.26 10.79 -77.29
CA ILE A 218 -24.61 10.01 -78.36
C ILE A 218 -25.64 9.58 -79.40
N ARG A 219 -26.83 9.12 -78.99
CA ARG A 219 -27.91 8.76 -79.93
C ARG A 219 -28.38 9.96 -80.77
N GLU A 220 -28.46 11.14 -80.16
CA GLU A 220 -28.76 12.40 -80.87
C GLU A 220 -27.68 12.71 -81.93
N ILE A 221 -26.40 12.66 -81.56
CA ILE A 221 -25.28 12.87 -82.50
C ILE A 221 -25.26 11.81 -83.60
N ASP A 222 -25.59 10.56 -83.29
CA ASP A 222 -25.67 9.46 -84.26
C ASP A 222 -26.79 9.70 -85.29
N ALA A 223 -27.94 10.24 -84.84
CA ALA A 223 -29.03 10.62 -85.73
C ALA A 223 -28.65 11.83 -86.62
N ASP A 224 -27.97 12.84 -86.07
CA ASP A 224 -27.46 13.99 -86.82
C ASP A 224 -26.40 13.58 -87.86
N LEU A 225 -25.52 12.64 -87.50
CA LEU A 225 -24.54 12.04 -88.41
C LEU A 225 -25.25 11.36 -89.58
N ALA A 226 -26.21 10.47 -89.31
CA ALA A 226 -26.95 9.78 -90.37
C ALA A 226 -27.71 10.75 -91.29
N ALA A 227 -28.30 11.81 -90.75
CA ALA A 227 -28.96 12.85 -91.53
C ALA A 227 -27.96 13.64 -92.41
N THR A 228 -26.78 13.98 -91.87
CA THR A 228 -25.74 14.71 -92.60
C THR A 228 -25.05 13.83 -93.64
N GLU A 229 -24.88 12.53 -93.38
CA GLU A 229 -24.38 11.53 -94.33
C GLU A 229 -25.32 11.42 -95.53
N ALA A 230 -26.64 11.32 -95.30
CA ALA A 230 -27.61 11.33 -96.39
C ALA A 230 -27.56 12.63 -97.23
N GLN A 231 -27.37 13.79 -96.58
CA GLN A 231 -27.19 15.06 -97.28
C GLN A 231 -25.87 15.11 -98.08
N HIS A 232 -24.80 14.56 -97.53
CA HIS A 232 -23.51 14.46 -98.19
C HIS A 232 -23.58 13.58 -99.43
N ASP A 233 -24.27 12.43 -99.35
CA ASP A 233 -24.49 11.54 -100.50
C ASP A 233 -25.25 12.26 -101.63
N MET A 234 -26.29 13.02 -101.27
CA MET A 234 -27.02 13.86 -102.24
C MET A 234 -26.13 14.95 -102.86
N ALA A 235 -25.31 15.62 -102.05
CA ALA A 235 -24.37 16.64 -102.51
C ALA A 235 -23.30 16.04 -103.43
N LEU A 236 -22.77 14.87 -103.10
CA LEU A 236 -21.77 14.14 -103.88
C LEU A 236 -22.34 13.68 -105.23
N GLN A 237 -23.56 13.17 -105.27
CA GLN A 237 -24.26 12.84 -106.52
C GLN A 237 -24.49 14.09 -107.38
N THR A 238 -24.85 15.22 -106.75
CA THR A 238 -25.06 16.50 -107.43
C THR A 238 -23.75 17.03 -108.02
N LEU A 239 -22.65 16.98 -107.27
CA LEU A 239 -21.31 17.32 -107.74
C LEU A 239 -20.86 16.41 -108.90
N THR A 240 -21.08 15.10 -108.78
CA THR A 240 -20.74 14.13 -109.83
C THR A 240 -21.49 14.46 -111.11
N ARG A 241 -22.80 14.72 -111.03
CA ARG A 241 -23.62 15.13 -112.18
C ARG A 241 -23.18 16.47 -112.75
N ALA A 242 -22.93 17.47 -111.91
CA ALA A 242 -22.45 18.80 -112.33
C ALA A 242 -21.10 18.71 -113.06
N SER A 243 -20.17 17.87 -112.56
CA SER A 243 -18.86 17.67 -113.18
C SER A 243 -18.96 17.00 -114.55
N ALA A 244 -19.87 16.04 -114.72
CA ALA A 244 -20.12 15.38 -116.00
C ALA A 244 -20.73 16.35 -117.03
N LEU A 245 -21.73 17.13 -116.62
CA LEU A 245 -22.38 18.14 -117.47
C LEU A 245 -21.45 19.31 -117.84
N ARG A 246 -20.49 19.63 -116.96
CA ARG A 246 -19.48 20.66 -117.25
C ARG A 246 -18.55 20.24 -118.40
N LYS A 247 -18.21 18.95 -118.50
CA LYS A 247 -17.38 18.41 -119.61
C LYS A 247 -18.04 18.59 -120.98
N THR A 248 -19.37 18.66 -121.02
CA THR A 248 -20.15 18.90 -122.25
C THR A 248 -20.62 20.35 -122.38
N ASP A 249 -20.07 21.29 -121.59
CA ASP A 249 -20.45 22.72 -121.55
C ASP A 249 -21.94 23.01 -121.29
N ALA A 250 -22.67 22.05 -120.72
CA ALA A 250 -24.13 22.16 -120.47
C ALA A 250 -24.49 22.93 -119.18
N VAL A 251 -23.51 23.27 -118.34
CA VAL A 251 -23.69 24.02 -117.07
C VAL A 251 -22.58 25.05 -116.87
N SER A 252 -22.88 26.10 -116.10
CA SER A 252 -21.93 27.19 -115.77
C SER A 252 -20.89 26.76 -114.72
N GLN A 253 -19.74 27.45 -114.70
CA GLN A 253 -18.71 27.23 -113.66
C GLN A 253 -19.25 27.51 -112.25
N ALA A 254 -20.05 28.57 -112.09
CA ALA A 254 -20.66 28.92 -110.81
C ALA A 254 -21.54 27.80 -110.23
N TYR A 255 -22.20 27.01 -111.09
CA TYR A 255 -23.00 25.86 -110.64
C TYR A 255 -22.11 24.70 -110.14
N LEU A 256 -21.00 24.43 -110.82
CA LEU A 256 -20.03 23.42 -110.38
C LEU A 256 -19.37 23.84 -109.05
N ASP A 257 -18.95 25.10 -108.95
CA ASP A 257 -18.30 25.65 -107.74
C ASP A 257 -19.24 25.55 -106.53
N LYS A 258 -20.53 25.84 -106.71
CA LYS A 258 -21.54 25.66 -105.66
C LYS A 258 -21.66 24.20 -105.24
N ALA A 259 -21.78 23.26 -106.18
CA ALA A 259 -21.88 21.84 -105.87
C ALA A 259 -20.64 21.30 -105.14
N LEU A 260 -19.45 21.82 -105.48
CA LEU A 260 -18.20 21.50 -104.78
C LEU A 260 -18.17 22.07 -103.36
N GLN A 261 -18.66 23.30 -103.17
CA GLN A 261 -18.78 23.90 -101.84
C GLN A 261 -19.76 23.12 -100.95
N ASP A 262 -20.92 22.72 -101.49
CA ASP A 262 -21.94 21.97 -100.76
C ASP A 262 -21.41 20.58 -100.30
N GLU A 263 -20.66 19.87 -101.16
CA GLU A 263 -19.97 18.62 -100.79
C GLU A 263 -18.94 18.86 -99.67
N ARG A 264 -18.11 19.90 -99.80
CA ARG A 264 -17.06 20.18 -98.81
C ARG A 264 -17.64 20.57 -97.45
N VAL A 265 -18.73 21.34 -97.43
CA VAL A 265 -19.43 21.73 -96.19
C VAL A 265 -19.99 20.50 -95.50
N THR A 266 -20.74 19.65 -96.22
CA THR A 266 -21.33 18.43 -95.64
C THR A 266 -20.25 17.46 -95.13
N LYS A 267 -19.15 17.28 -95.87
CA LYS A 267 -18.01 16.47 -95.45
C LYS A 267 -17.35 16.97 -94.17
N ASN A 268 -17.08 18.27 -94.09
CA ASN A 268 -16.48 18.87 -92.90
C ASN A 268 -17.44 18.79 -91.70
N THR A 269 -18.75 18.88 -91.93
CA THR A 269 -19.76 18.70 -90.88
C THR A 269 -19.78 17.27 -90.36
N ILE A 270 -19.70 16.25 -91.22
CA ILE A 270 -19.56 14.84 -90.79
C ILE A 270 -18.31 14.66 -89.92
N GLN A 271 -17.17 15.21 -90.34
CA GLN A 271 -15.94 15.14 -89.53
C GLN A 271 -16.11 15.81 -88.16
N SER A 272 -16.72 17.00 -88.11
CA SER A 272 -17.02 17.71 -86.87
C SER A 272 -17.92 16.89 -85.93
N LEU A 273 -19.02 16.32 -86.44
CA LEU A 273 -19.92 15.48 -85.66
C LEU A 273 -19.25 14.18 -85.19
N THR A 274 -18.38 13.59 -86.02
CA THR A 274 -17.61 12.39 -85.67
C THR A 274 -16.68 12.66 -84.48
N GLU A 275 -15.97 13.79 -84.47
CA GLU A 275 -15.10 14.14 -83.35
C GLU A 275 -15.92 14.49 -82.08
N ARG A 276 -17.07 15.17 -82.23
CA ARG A 276 -18.01 15.39 -81.11
C ARG A 276 -18.52 14.08 -80.51
N ARG A 277 -18.83 13.09 -81.34
CA ARG A 277 -19.25 11.75 -80.92
C ARG A 277 -18.15 11.07 -80.10
N LYS A 278 -16.90 11.07 -80.60
CA LYS A 278 -15.75 10.50 -79.88
C LYS A 278 -15.55 11.18 -78.52
N GLY A 279 -15.65 12.50 -78.44
CA GLY A 279 -15.59 13.23 -77.16
C GLY A 279 -16.66 12.75 -76.18
N SER A 280 -17.91 12.61 -76.64
CA SER A 280 -19.02 12.15 -75.80
C SER A 280 -18.86 10.68 -75.36
N MET A 281 -18.24 9.83 -76.19
CA MET A 281 -17.91 8.46 -75.81
C MET A 281 -16.84 8.38 -74.72
N VAL A 282 -15.82 9.26 -74.77
CA VAL A 282 -14.80 9.34 -73.72
C VAL A 282 -15.42 9.77 -72.39
N GLU A 283 -16.31 10.77 -72.41
CA GLU A 283 -17.06 11.17 -71.22
C GLU A 283 -17.92 10.02 -70.65
N LEU A 284 -18.57 9.24 -71.52
CA LEU A 284 -19.38 8.08 -71.11
C LEU A 284 -18.52 6.99 -70.46
N GLU A 285 -17.37 6.67 -71.05
CA GLU A 285 -16.45 5.67 -70.48
C GLU A 285 -15.88 6.13 -69.15
N ALA A 286 -15.53 7.42 -69.02
CA ALA A 286 -15.11 8.00 -67.76
C ALA A 286 -16.21 7.88 -66.70
N ALA A 287 -17.45 8.28 -67.02
CA ALA A 287 -18.58 8.24 -66.08
C ALA A 287 -18.88 6.81 -65.59
N ARG A 288 -18.69 5.80 -66.46
CA ARG A 288 -18.77 4.38 -66.08
C ARG A 288 -17.70 3.98 -65.06
N LYS A 289 -16.53 4.60 -65.08
CA LYS A 289 -15.41 4.39 -64.16
C LYS A 289 -15.46 5.31 -62.92
N PHE A 290 -16.60 5.98 -62.66
CA PHE A 290 -16.75 6.98 -61.58
C PHE A 290 -15.86 8.22 -61.75
N ILE A 291 -15.35 8.45 -62.95
CA ILE A 291 -14.54 9.62 -63.29
C ILE A 291 -15.41 10.54 -64.12
N PHE A 292 -15.57 11.78 -63.69
CA PHE A 292 -16.39 12.75 -64.39
C PHE A 292 -15.44 13.81 -64.96
N ILE A 293 -15.38 13.88 -66.29
CA ILE A 293 -14.49 14.75 -67.06
C ILE A 293 -15.41 15.62 -67.93
N GLY A 294 -15.31 16.94 -67.83
CA GLY A 294 -16.15 17.87 -68.55
C GLY A 294 -15.65 19.31 -68.44
N ASP A 295 -16.32 20.23 -69.13
CA ASP A 295 -16.16 21.69 -68.96
C ASP A 295 -17.25 22.24 -68.01
N SER A 296 -17.97 21.35 -67.31
CA SER A 296 -19.10 21.72 -66.48
C SER A 296 -18.59 22.05 -65.08
N TYR A 297 -19.03 23.18 -64.53
CA TYR A 297 -18.62 23.67 -63.20
C TYR A 297 -18.92 22.70 -62.02
N ASN A 298 -19.52 21.53 -62.29
CA ASN A 298 -19.91 20.49 -61.33
C ASN A 298 -19.30 19.10 -61.66
N ASP A 299 -18.09 19.04 -62.22
CA ASP A 299 -17.49 17.76 -62.62
C ASP A 299 -17.21 16.83 -61.44
N THR A 300 -17.02 17.34 -60.21
CA THR A 300 -17.12 16.48 -59.02
C THR A 300 -18.51 16.64 -58.41
N PRO A 301 -19.33 15.57 -58.29
CA PRO A 301 -20.60 15.70 -57.60
C PRO A 301 -20.33 16.10 -56.14
N GLN A 302 -20.99 17.16 -55.67
CA GLN A 302 -20.87 17.65 -54.29
C GLN A 302 -21.04 16.51 -53.26
N SER A 303 -21.89 15.52 -53.58
CA SER A 303 -22.09 14.31 -52.76
C SER A 303 -20.81 13.50 -52.57
N ALA A 304 -19.90 13.43 -53.55
CA ALA A 304 -18.64 12.69 -53.41
C ALA A 304 -17.65 13.41 -52.49
N GLN A 305 -17.55 14.75 -52.59
CA GLN A 305 -16.74 15.54 -51.68
C GLN A 305 -17.30 15.46 -50.25
N ARG A 306 -18.62 15.62 -50.10
CA ARG A 306 -19.29 15.53 -48.81
C ARG A 306 -19.16 14.13 -48.19
N LYS A 307 -19.22 13.07 -49.00
CA LYS A 307 -19.00 11.70 -48.54
C LYS A 307 -17.59 11.51 -47.96
N MET A 308 -16.56 12.08 -48.61
CA MET A 308 -15.19 12.04 -48.08
C MET A 308 -15.09 12.80 -46.76
N GLU A 309 -15.67 14.00 -46.68
CA GLU A 309 -15.70 14.82 -45.45
C GLU A 309 -16.38 14.06 -44.29
N VAL A 310 -17.57 13.51 -44.52
CA VAL A 310 -18.32 12.72 -43.53
C VAL A 310 -17.56 11.45 -43.15
N ALA A 311 -16.85 10.82 -44.08
CA ALA A 311 -16.04 9.63 -43.78
C ALA A 311 -14.85 9.96 -42.88
N LEU A 312 -14.19 11.10 -43.10
CA LEU A 312 -13.11 11.59 -42.23
C LEU A 312 -13.66 11.96 -40.84
N GLU A 313 -14.81 12.64 -40.78
CA GLU A 313 -15.46 12.96 -39.51
C GLU A 313 -15.87 11.70 -38.74
N LEU A 314 -16.37 10.67 -39.43
CA LEU A 314 -16.69 9.37 -38.82
C LEU A 314 -15.44 8.69 -38.26
N ALA A 315 -14.30 8.76 -38.96
CA ALA A 315 -13.05 8.22 -38.47
C ALA A 315 -12.58 8.93 -37.19
N ASP A 316 -12.65 10.26 -37.13
CA ASP A 316 -12.34 11.06 -35.92
C ASP A 316 -13.28 10.70 -34.76
N VAL A 317 -14.59 10.66 -35.00
CA VAL A 317 -15.59 10.28 -33.98
C VAL A 317 -15.34 8.87 -33.45
N ARG A 318 -15.01 7.91 -34.31
CA ARG A 318 -14.65 6.54 -33.89
C ARG A 318 -13.39 6.52 -33.04
N ALA A 319 -12.34 7.23 -33.44
CA ALA A 319 -11.10 7.31 -32.66
C ALA A 319 -11.33 7.93 -31.28
N ARG A 320 -12.13 9.01 -31.20
CA ARG A 320 -12.51 9.64 -29.92
C ARG A 320 -13.36 8.73 -29.05
N LEU A 321 -14.29 7.97 -29.66
CA LEU A 321 -15.14 7.02 -28.94
C LEU A 321 -14.30 5.92 -28.30
N GLU A 322 -13.37 5.32 -29.04
CA GLU A 322 -12.47 4.30 -28.51
C GLU A 322 -11.55 4.87 -27.43
N GLY A 323 -11.00 6.07 -27.63
CA GLY A 323 -10.20 6.77 -26.61
C GLY A 323 -10.99 7.01 -25.32
N SER A 324 -12.22 7.50 -25.43
CA SER A 324 -13.09 7.76 -24.27
C SER A 324 -13.49 6.46 -23.54
N LYS A 325 -13.71 5.37 -24.27
CA LYS A 325 -13.99 4.04 -23.69
C LYS A 325 -12.80 3.48 -22.92
N ALA A 326 -11.59 3.64 -23.47
CA ALA A 326 -10.36 3.25 -22.78
C ALA A 326 -10.13 4.09 -21.51
N GLU A 327 -10.38 5.40 -21.59
CA GLU A 327 -10.30 6.30 -20.43
C GLU A 327 -11.32 5.91 -19.34
N LEU A 328 -12.55 5.58 -19.73
CA LEU A 328 -13.58 5.10 -18.80
C LEU A 328 -13.13 3.83 -18.07
N ALA A 329 -12.53 2.87 -18.78
CA ALA A 329 -12.02 1.65 -18.18
C ALA A 329 -10.94 1.93 -17.14
N VAL A 330 -10.00 2.84 -17.43
CA VAL A 330 -8.98 3.28 -16.46
C VAL A 330 -9.63 3.97 -15.26
N LEU A 331 -10.59 4.87 -15.49
CA LEU A 331 -11.28 5.59 -14.43
C LEU A 331 -12.05 4.65 -13.50
N MET A 332 -12.69 3.61 -14.03
CA MET A 332 -13.35 2.58 -13.22
C MET A 332 -12.37 1.88 -12.27
N THR A 333 -11.17 1.51 -12.73
CA THR A 333 -10.16 0.91 -11.84
C THR A 333 -9.70 1.85 -10.72
N ARG A 334 -9.65 3.17 -10.99
CA ARG A 334 -9.33 4.19 -9.98
C ARG A 334 -10.46 4.34 -8.97
N ILE A 335 -11.71 4.33 -9.42
CA ILE A 335 -12.89 4.35 -8.54
C ILE A 335 -12.90 3.13 -7.63
N ASP A 336 -12.59 1.93 -8.13
CA ASP A 336 -12.56 0.71 -7.32
C ASP A 336 -11.44 0.73 -6.27
N ALA A 337 -10.27 1.28 -6.62
CA ALA A 337 -9.18 1.48 -5.68
C ALA A 337 -9.56 2.48 -4.57
N GLU A 338 -10.13 3.63 -4.95
CA GLU A 338 -10.53 4.65 -3.97
C GLU A 338 -11.73 4.23 -3.13
N THR A 339 -12.65 3.44 -3.69
CA THR A 339 -13.77 2.88 -2.94
C THR A 339 -13.27 1.98 -1.82
N ARG A 340 -12.33 1.06 -2.10
CA ARG A 340 -11.72 0.20 -1.07
C ARG A 340 -10.98 1.01 -0.01
N ARG A 341 -10.21 2.01 -0.43
CA ARG A 341 -9.52 2.92 0.49
C ARG A 341 -10.51 3.64 1.42
N ASN A 342 -11.63 4.12 0.89
CA ASN A 342 -12.65 4.78 1.70
C ASN A 342 -13.41 3.80 2.59
N GLU A 343 -13.62 2.56 2.18
CA GLU A 343 -14.20 1.51 3.05
C GLU A 343 -13.29 1.23 4.25
N GLU A 344 -11.98 1.10 4.03
CA GLU A 344 -10.98 0.92 5.10
C GLU A 344 -10.95 2.10 6.08
N LEU A 345 -11.14 3.33 5.59
CA LEU A 345 -11.12 4.54 6.43
C LEU A 345 -12.47 4.86 7.09
N SER A 346 -13.57 4.33 6.59
CA SER A 346 -14.92 4.68 7.06
C SER A 346 -15.47 3.73 8.12
N SER A 347 -15.05 2.46 8.10
CA SER A 347 -15.47 1.50 9.11
C SER A 347 -14.39 0.47 9.41
N ALA A 348 -14.15 0.23 10.70
CA ALA A 348 -13.24 -0.81 11.14
C ALA A 348 -13.91 -1.65 12.24
N SER A 349 -14.08 -2.94 11.99
CA SER A 349 -14.49 -3.91 13.01
C SER A 349 -13.25 -4.46 13.71
N ILE A 350 -13.19 -4.33 15.03
CA ILE A 350 -12.12 -4.88 15.85
C ILE A 350 -12.58 -6.21 16.43
N ARG A 351 -11.81 -7.26 16.12
CA ARG A 351 -12.04 -8.63 16.58
C ARG A 351 -10.96 -9.03 17.58
N SER A 352 -11.32 -9.88 18.54
CA SER A 352 -10.34 -10.46 19.46
C SER A 352 -9.36 -11.36 18.71
N THR A 353 -8.08 -11.29 19.05
CA THR A 353 -7.05 -12.23 18.56
C THR A 353 -6.78 -13.39 19.51
N VAL A 354 -7.35 -13.33 20.72
CA VAL A 354 -7.12 -14.29 21.81
C VAL A 354 -8.42 -14.68 22.50
N ASN A 355 -8.40 -15.79 23.22
CA ASN A 355 -9.46 -16.15 24.16
C ASN A 355 -9.14 -15.48 25.51
N GLY A 356 -10.08 -14.71 26.06
CA GLY A 356 -9.73 -13.82 27.15
C GLY A 356 -10.90 -13.20 27.89
N ARG A 357 -10.57 -12.25 28.76
CA ARG A 357 -11.54 -11.40 29.45
C ARG A 357 -11.19 -9.92 29.32
N VAL A 358 -12.19 -9.04 29.40
CA VAL A 358 -11.93 -7.59 29.53
C VAL A 358 -11.28 -7.33 30.89
N TRP A 359 -10.08 -6.72 30.86
CA TRP A 359 -9.38 -6.24 32.05
C TRP A 359 -9.77 -4.80 32.40
N GLU A 360 -9.77 -3.93 31.39
CA GLU A 360 -10.04 -2.50 31.56
C GLU A 360 -10.67 -1.94 30.28
N ILE A 361 -11.70 -1.11 30.44
CA ILE A 361 -12.37 -0.40 29.35
C ILE A 361 -11.90 1.06 29.42
N LEU A 362 -11.31 1.55 28.34
CA LEU A 362 -10.73 2.90 28.26
C LEU A 362 -11.58 3.85 27.40
N THR A 363 -12.67 3.36 26.80
CA THR A 363 -13.55 4.11 25.90
C THR A 363 -15.00 3.71 26.10
N ALA A 364 -15.91 4.68 26.06
CA ALA A 364 -17.35 4.46 26.21
C ALA A 364 -18.07 4.28 24.85
N PRO A 365 -19.21 3.58 24.81
CA PRO A 365 -20.06 3.54 23.61
C PRO A 365 -20.49 4.95 23.17
N GLY A 366 -20.34 5.26 21.89
CA GLY A 366 -20.63 6.57 21.31
C GLY A 366 -19.53 7.61 21.50
N GLU A 367 -18.42 7.27 22.18
CA GLU A 367 -17.25 8.13 22.30
C GLU A 367 -16.51 8.22 20.97
N HIS A 368 -15.97 9.41 20.70
CA HIS A 368 -15.13 9.66 19.53
C HIS A 368 -13.66 9.36 19.87
N VAL A 369 -13.02 8.52 19.06
CA VAL A 369 -11.63 8.10 19.25
C VAL A 369 -10.76 8.47 18.06
N ASN A 370 -9.48 8.73 18.33
CA ASN A 370 -8.48 8.99 17.30
C ASN A 370 -7.75 7.71 16.89
N ALA A 371 -7.19 7.68 15.68
CA ALA A 371 -6.35 6.57 15.24
C ALA A 371 -5.16 6.37 16.20
N GLY A 372 -4.91 5.12 16.60
CA GLY A 372 -3.88 4.73 17.56
C GLY A 372 -4.26 4.85 19.03
N GLN A 373 -5.42 5.43 19.36
CA GLN A 373 -5.90 5.54 20.74
C GLN A 373 -6.17 4.16 21.35
N ASP A 374 -5.77 3.97 22.61
CA ASP A 374 -6.07 2.77 23.38
C ASP A 374 -7.58 2.72 23.71
N LEU A 375 -8.24 1.63 23.36
CA LEU A 375 -9.70 1.45 23.49
C LEU A 375 -10.07 0.58 24.69
N MET A 376 -9.35 -0.53 24.84
CA MET A 376 -9.54 -1.46 25.95
C MET A 376 -8.32 -2.35 26.12
N ARG A 377 -8.24 -2.97 27.30
CA ARG A 377 -7.23 -3.97 27.63
C ARG A 377 -7.89 -5.31 27.83
N LEU A 378 -7.40 -6.29 27.08
CA LEU A 378 -7.81 -7.69 27.14
C LEU A 378 -6.77 -8.52 27.88
N LEU A 379 -7.25 -9.49 28.63
CA LEU A 379 -6.45 -10.45 29.35
C LEU A 379 -6.42 -11.77 28.58
N ASP A 380 -5.24 -12.19 28.12
CA ASP A 380 -5.07 -13.44 27.36
C ASP A 380 -4.97 -14.65 28.32
N CYS A 381 -6.06 -15.38 28.46
CA CYS A 381 -6.15 -16.54 29.35
C CYS A 381 -5.29 -17.73 28.90
N GLY A 382 -4.94 -17.81 27.60
CA GLY A 382 -4.04 -18.84 27.08
C GLY A 382 -2.58 -18.63 27.47
N SER A 383 -2.21 -17.40 27.85
CA SER A 383 -0.86 -17.02 28.26
C SER A 383 -0.63 -16.99 29.78
N ALA A 384 -1.47 -17.68 30.55
CA ALA A 384 -1.40 -17.69 32.01
C ALA A 384 -0.01 -18.17 32.48
N MET A 385 0.60 -17.38 33.37
CA MET A 385 1.93 -17.62 33.93
C MET A 385 1.93 -17.29 35.42
N VAL A 386 2.78 -17.95 36.19
CA VAL A 386 2.89 -17.68 37.63
C VAL A 386 4.12 -16.82 37.85
N THR A 387 3.95 -15.71 38.55
CA THR A 387 5.07 -14.87 38.99
C THR A 387 5.27 -15.11 40.47
N ALA A 388 6.44 -15.65 40.83
CA ALA A 388 6.83 -15.88 42.22
C ALA A 388 7.84 -14.82 42.67
N SER A 389 7.66 -14.32 43.89
CA SER A 389 8.65 -13.47 44.56
C SER A 389 9.56 -14.35 45.39
N VAL A 390 10.87 -14.27 45.16
CA VAL A 390 11.86 -15.12 45.84
C VAL A 390 12.92 -14.26 46.52
N SER A 391 13.54 -14.80 47.58
CA SER A 391 14.72 -14.20 48.18
C SER A 391 15.93 -14.29 47.24
N GLU A 392 16.89 -13.37 47.41
CA GLU A 392 18.13 -13.34 46.62
C GLU A 392 18.90 -14.67 46.66
N THR A 393 19.02 -15.26 47.85
CA THR A 393 19.71 -16.54 48.07
C THR A 393 19.04 -17.69 47.32
N THR A 394 17.73 -17.60 47.09
CA THR A 394 16.96 -18.59 46.34
C THR A 394 17.13 -18.33 44.85
N TYR A 395 16.97 -17.08 44.40
CA TYR A 395 17.13 -16.68 43.01
C TYR A 395 18.47 -17.13 42.40
N GLN A 396 19.58 -16.94 43.13
CA GLN A 396 20.92 -17.35 42.68
C GLN A 396 21.06 -18.87 42.41
N LYS A 397 20.23 -19.69 43.06
CA LYS A 397 20.22 -21.16 42.91
C LYS A 397 19.30 -21.63 41.79
N LEU A 398 18.39 -20.79 41.30
CA LEU A 398 17.42 -21.17 40.26
C LEU A 398 18.03 -21.10 38.86
N ARG A 399 17.52 -21.95 37.96
CA ARG A 399 17.91 -21.97 36.54
C ARG A 399 16.68 -22.10 35.65
N ILE A 400 16.76 -21.53 34.44
CA ILE A 400 15.72 -21.67 33.42
C ILE A 400 15.57 -23.16 33.07
N GLY A 401 14.34 -23.64 32.94
CA GLY A 401 13.99 -25.03 32.63
C GLY A 401 13.81 -25.94 33.86
N GLN A 402 14.14 -25.47 35.06
CA GLN A 402 13.99 -26.23 36.30
C GLN A 402 12.52 -26.52 36.62
N ASN A 403 12.25 -27.70 37.18
CA ASN A 403 10.90 -28.10 37.59
C ASN A 403 10.47 -27.34 38.85
N ALA A 404 9.21 -26.93 38.86
CA ALA A 404 8.58 -26.27 39.99
C ALA A 404 7.13 -26.72 40.13
N THR A 405 6.62 -26.61 41.34
CA THR A 405 5.29 -27.10 41.67
C THR A 405 4.49 -25.98 42.34
N PHE A 406 3.34 -25.63 41.78
CA PHE A 406 2.47 -24.56 42.26
C PHE A 406 1.27 -25.13 43.00
N GLN A 407 1.08 -24.69 44.23
CA GLN A 407 -0.07 -25.00 45.07
C GLN A 407 -0.92 -23.74 45.29
N PRO A 408 -2.12 -23.63 44.69
CA PRO A 408 -3.03 -22.52 44.92
C PRO A 408 -3.44 -22.43 46.40
N ARG A 409 -3.46 -21.22 46.97
CA ARG A 409 -3.82 -21.00 48.39
C ARG A 409 -5.31 -21.25 48.67
N GLY A 410 -6.17 -21.01 47.69
CA GLY A 410 -7.63 -21.18 47.78
C GLY A 410 -8.13 -22.60 47.54
N GLY A 411 -7.27 -23.62 47.61
CA GLY A 411 -7.61 -25.00 47.27
C GLY A 411 -7.60 -25.28 45.77
N GLY A 412 -7.07 -26.44 45.38
CA GLY A 412 -6.89 -26.87 43.99
C GLY A 412 -5.87 -27.99 43.85
N LYS A 413 -5.85 -28.63 42.66
CA LYS A 413 -4.82 -29.62 42.32
C LYS A 413 -3.45 -28.95 42.26
N GLU A 414 -2.43 -29.65 42.74
CA GLU A 414 -1.04 -29.24 42.63
C GLU A 414 -0.63 -29.28 41.15
N LEU A 415 -0.09 -28.17 40.64
CA LEU A 415 0.26 -28.02 39.23
C LEU A 415 1.78 -28.12 39.07
N ASN A 416 2.21 -28.95 38.12
CA ASN A 416 3.62 -29.10 37.77
C ASN A 416 3.96 -28.20 36.57
N GLY A 417 5.08 -27.49 36.67
CA GLY A 417 5.52 -26.52 35.68
C GLY A 417 7.02 -26.34 35.70
N ARG A 418 7.49 -25.33 34.96
CA ARG A 418 8.91 -25.05 34.80
C ARG A 418 9.21 -23.57 34.85
N ILE A 419 10.44 -23.23 35.24
CA ILE A 419 10.95 -21.85 35.20
C ILE A 419 11.19 -21.46 33.74
N VAL A 420 10.54 -20.38 33.28
CA VAL A 420 10.69 -19.86 31.92
C VAL A 420 11.49 -18.56 31.91
N GLY A 421 11.45 -17.78 32.99
CA GLY A 421 12.17 -16.51 33.10
C GLY A 421 12.65 -16.23 34.51
N LEU A 422 13.82 -15.58 34.60
CA LEU A 422 14.41 -15.10 35.85
C LEU A 422 14.53 -13.57 35.71
N ASN A 423 13.52 -12.82 36.17
CA ASN A 423 13.34 -11.41 35.78
C ASN A 423 14.07 -10.41 36.71
N GLY A 424 14.70 -10.89 37.78
CA GLY A 424 15.56 -10.06 38.65
C GLY A 424 14.78 -8.97 39.39
N LEU A 425 15.46 -7.86 39.70
CA LEU A 425 14.97 -6.69 40.44
C LEU A 425 14.17 -5.69 39.59
N ALA A 426 13.59 -6.11 38.45
CA ALA A 426 13.01 -5.18 37.49
C ALA A 426 11.73 -4.54 38.03
N ALA A 427 11.89 -3.35 38.64
CA ALA A 427 10.80 -2.42 38.87
C ALA A 427 10.46 -1.67 37.58
N VAL A 428 9.17 -1.44 37.41
CA VAL A 428 8.51 -0.65 36.38
C VAL A 428 9.23 0.68 36.11
N SER A 429 9.31 1.06 34.84
CA SER A 429 9.87 2.33 34.38
C SER A 429 9.22 3.52 35.09
N SER A 430 9.96 4.16 36.00
CA SER A 430 9.63 5.48 36.51
C SER A 430 10.92 6.25 36.78
N ASN A 431 10.94 7.50 36.31
CA ASN A 431 12.12 8.35 36.21
C ASN A 431 12.50 8.91 37.60
N SER A 432 13.12 8.09 38.44
CA SER A 432 13.65 8.49 39.77
C SER A 432 14.96 7.74 40.07
N ALA A 433 15.90 8.40 40.74
CA ALA A 433 17.29 7.91 40.88
C ALA A 433 17.46 6.71 41.83
N ILE A 434 16.55 6.49 42.79
CA ILE A 434 16.53 5.29 43.65
C ILE A 434 15.07 4.89 43.86
N GLN A 435 14.67 3.74 43.31
CA GLN A 435 13.31 3.22 43.49
C GLN A 435 13.20 2.42 44.80
N GLN A 436 12.31 2.83 45.71
CA GLN A 436 12.07 2.16 47.00
C GLN A 436 11.29 0.84 46.88
N SER A 437 10.82 0.48 45.68
CA SER A 437 10.32 -0.88 45.36
C SER A 437 11.40 -1.96 45.52
N MET A 438 12.68 -1.58 45.49
CA MET A 438 13.85 -2.44 45.77
C MET A 438 13.97 -2.84 47.26
N LEU A 439 13.27 -2.15 48.16
CA LEU A 439 13.24 -2.43 49.61
C LEU A 439 12.09 -3.37 50.00
N ALA A 440 11.30 -3.86 49.03
CA ALA A 440 10.37 -4.95 49.28
C ALA A 440 11.17 -6.18 49.76
N ARG A 441 10.60 -6.92 50.72
CA ARG A 441 11.27 -8.04 51.43
C ARG A 441 11.81 -9.14 50.49
N GLU A 442 11.31 -9.20 49.25
CA GLU A 442 11.69 -10.15 48.20
C GLU A 442 11.62 -9.48 46.80
N PRO A 443 12.70 -8.84 46.33
CA PRO A 443 12.65 -8.02 45.12
C PRO A 443 12.92 -8.81 43.82
N TYR A 444 13.18 -10.12 43.90
CA TYR A 444 13.47 -10.96 42.74
C TYR A 444 12.22 -11.68 42.25
N HIS A 445 11.87 -11.47 40.99
CA HIS A 445 10.73 -12.15 40.37
C HIS A 445 11.17 -13.29 39.45
N VAL A 446 10.47 -14.42 39.56
CA VAL A 446 10.65 -15.60 38.71
C VAL A 446 9.35 -15.88 37.97
N THR A 447 9.43 -16.04 36.65
CA THR A 447 8.29 -16.39 35.80
C THR A 447 8.29 -17.89 35.54
N LEU A 448 7.17 -18.53 35.88
CA LEU A 448 6.95 -19.96 35.72
C LEU A 448 5.78 -20.22 34.78
N SER A 449 5.92 -21.26 33.95
CA SER A 449 4.85 -21.75 33.08
C SER A 449 4.30 -23.07 33.61
N PHE A 450 2.98 -23.16 33.69
CA PHE A 450 2.23 -24.33 34.12
C PHE A 450 1.16 -24.65 33.08
N PRO A 451 1.33 -25.70 32.25
CA PRO A 451 0.36 -26.06 31.21
C PRO A 451 -1.07 -26.28 31.74
N GLY A 452 -1.20 -26.81 32.97
CA GLY A 452 -2.50 -27.02 33.61
C GLY A 452 -3.26 -25.75 34.02
N LEU A 453 -2.67 -24.55 33.89
CA LEU A 453 -3.38 -23.27 34.10
C LEU A 453 -4.20 -22.84 32.88
N SER A 454 -3.78 -23.22 31.67
CA SER A 454 -4.45 -22.86 30.41
C SER A 454 -5.57 -23.84 30.01
N GLU A 455 -5.69 -24.99 30.67
CA GLU A 455 -6.66 -26.05 30.33
C GLU A 455 -8.06 -25.84 30.95
N GLY A 456 -8.22 -24.88 31.86
CA GLY A 456 -9.50 -24.60 32.53
C GLY A 456 -10.39 -23.61 31.77
N ALA A 457 -11.71 -23.85 31.77
CA ALA A 457 -12.70 -22.93 31.19
C ALA A 457 -12.79 -21.58 31.92
N GLU A 458 -12.32 -21.50 33.17
CA GLU A 458 -12.27 -20.28 33.95
C GLU A 458 -10.85 -19.75 34.06
N CYS A 459 -10.68 -18.49 33.68
CA CYS A 459 -9.42 -17.76 33.74
C CYS A 459 -9.02 -17.49 35.21
N GLN A 460 -8.11 -18.30 35.77
CA GLN A 460 -7.74 -18.26 37.20
C GLN A 460 -6.72 -17.16 37.58
N ILE A 461 -6.80 -16.01 36.91
CA ILE A 461 -5.84 -14.92 37.08
C ILE A 461 -6.10 -14.16 38.38
N GLY A 462 -5.05 -13.68 39.04
CA GLY A 462 -5.12 -12.98 40.32
C GLY A 462 -5.16 -13.89 41.56
N ARG A 463 -5.16 -15.22 41.39
CA ARG A 463 -5.06 -16.16 42.51
C ARG A 463 -3.63 -16.22 43.05
N SER A 464 -3.49 -16.14 44.37
CA SER A 464 -2.22 -16.37 45.07
C SER A 464 -2.00 -17.85 45.42
N GLY A 465 -0.75 -18.28 45.50
CA GLY A 465 -0.36 -19.62 45.93
C GLY A 465 1.09 -19.69 46.38
N LEU A 466 1.54 -20.90 46.65
CA LEU A 466 2.92 -21.20 47.02
C LEU A 466 3.57 -22.01 45.90
N VAL A 467 4.74 -21.56 45.43
CA VAL A 467 5.58 -22.33 44.49
C VAL A 467 6.69 -23.01 45.26
N LYS A 468 6.85 -24.31 45.07
CA LYS A 468 7.99 -25.09 45.55
C LYS A 468 8.95 -25.33 44.39
N PHE A 469 10.22 -24.99 44.59
CA PHE A 469 11.27 -25.25 43.61
C PHE A 469 12.04 -26.51 43.97
N ASP A 470 12.31 -27.36 42.99
CA ASP A 470 13.16 -28.54 43.18
C ASP A 470 14.63 -28.16 43.05
N THR A 471 15.27 -27.75 44.16
CA THR A 471 16.70 -27.38 44.16
C THR A 471 17.64 -28.57 44.32
N SER A 472 17.12 -29.81 44.26
CA SER A 472 17.91 -31.04 44.49
C SER A 472 18.72 -31.52 43.28
N SER A 473 18.55 -30.91 42.11
CA SER A 473 19.15 -31.37 40.86
C SER A 473 19.96 -30.27 40.15
N PRO A 474 21.29 -30.42 39.92
CA PRO A 474 22.00 -29.64 38.94
C PRO A 474 21.51 -30.07 37.55
N GLY A 475 20.66 -29.24 36.94
CA GLY A 475 19.99 -29.56 35.67
C GLY A 475 20.99 -29.86 34.55
N ALA A 476 20.84 -31.03 33.92
CA ALA A 476 21.45 -31.35 32.65
C ALA A 476 20.94 -30.39 31.57
N VAL A 477 21.86 -29.68 30.93
CA VAL A 477 21.61 -28.87 29.74
C VAL A 477 21.29 -29.85 28.60
N ALA A 478 20.04 -29.89 28.16
CA ALA A 478 19.69 -30.52 26.90
C ALA A 478 20.14 -29.58 25.77
N SER A 479 21.27 -29.91 25.14
CA SER A 479 21.66 -29.38 23.84
C SER A 479 20.65 -29.87 22.79
N ALA A 480 19.98 -28.93 22.13
CA ALA A 480 19.20 -29.19 20.92
C ALA A 480 20.12 -29.08 19.70
N ASP A 481 20.15 -30.14 18.90
CA ASP A 481 20.48 -30.10 17.46
C ASP A 481 19.26 -29.63 16.66
#